data_AF-A0A833RDA1-F1
#
_entry.id   AF-A0A833RDA1-F1
#
_cell.length_a   1.000
_cell.length_b   1.000
_cell.length_c   1.000
_cell.angle_alpha   90.00
_cell.angle_beta   90.00
_cell.angle_gamma   90.00
#
_symmetry.space_group_name_H-M   'P 1'
#
loop_
_entity.id
_entity.type
_entity.pdbx_description
1 polymer ?
#
loop_
_entity_poly.entity_id
_entity_poly.type
_entity_poly.pdbx_seq_one_letter_code
_entity_poly.pdbx_strand_id
1 'polypeptide(L)'
;MKLVSACGVFLVTWVFLGALSSVQGGLEMGFYDKSCPQAEKLILNYVKKHVPHAPSLAAPLLRMHFHDCFVRGCDASILLNSSTQQAEKDAGPNLTLRGFGFIDTIKSLLEKECPGVVSCADIVSLVARDAVETIGGPTWKVPTGRRDGTVSIKKEAQQNIPGPNFNFSQLIDSFEKKGLDLNDLVWLSGAHTIGIGHCNFFTNRLYNFTGKFDQDPSIDPFYADNLKKYKCKSLQDNTTFVEMDPGSFLTFDTDYYKNILKRRGLFTSDAALLTNATAKAGVTTLANSTDSVFFSVFAISMEKLNQIEVKTGSEGEIRKHCSLVKELLMTHDFISSCERKKKDIYKVQGREGKGREGKGRGRVDREEGKSCGMEDLAIQNFEYE
;
A
#
# COMPACT_ATOMS: atom_id res chain seq x y z
N MET A 1 -38.01 10.28 78.98
CA MET A 1 -37.06 9.99 77.88
C MET A 1 -37.23 8.55 77.43
N LYS A 2 -37.97 8.30 76.33
CA LYS A 2 -37.77 7.13 75.44
C LYS A 2 -38.22 7.56 74.04
N LEU A 3 -37.26 7.58 73.12
CA LEU A 3 -37.40 8.02 71.74
C LEU A 3 -38.15 7.00 70.89
N VAL A 4 -38.88 7.52 69.92
CA VAL A 4 -39.64 6.81 68.88
C VAL A 4 -38.67 6.26 67.82
N SER A 5 -38.86 5.00 67.45
CA SER A 5 -38.09 4.28 66.43
C SER A 5 -38.51 4.70 65.01
N ALA A 6 -37.56 5.18 64.21
CA ALA A 6 -37.77 5.49 62.80
C ALA A 6 -37.20 4.35 61.93
N CYS A 7 -38.08 3.74 61.15
CA CYS A 7 -37.78 2.72 60.16
C CYS A 7 -37.29 3.40 58.87
N GLY A 8 -36.02 3.21 58.49
CA GLY A 8 -35.44 3.74 57.27
C GLY A 8 -34.92 2.62 56.37
N VAL A 9 -35.67 2.30 55.32
CA VAL A 9 -35.28 1.37 54.26
C VAL A 9 -34.33 2.10 53.31
N PHE A 10 -33.05 1.72 53.28
CA PHE A 10 -32.10 2.17 52.25
C PHE A 10 -32.16 1.24 51.03
N LEU A 11 -32.70 1.76 49.94
CA LEU A 11 -32.64 1.17 48.59
C LEU A 11 -31.19 1.21 48.09
N VAL A 12 -30.58 0.05 47.88
CA VAL A 12 -29.28 -0.10 47.22
C VAL A 12 -29.52 -0.05 45.70
N THR A 13 -29.25 1.09 45.07
CA THR A 13 -29.23 1.21 43.61
C THR A 13 -27.93 0.61 43.06
N TRP A 14 -28.03 -0.56 42.43
CA TRP A 14 -26.94 -1.15 41.65
C TRP A 14 -26.74 -0.35 40.35
N VAL A 15 -25.73 0.50 40.31
CA VAL A 15 -25.22 1.05 39.06
C VAL A 15 -24.42 -0.05 38.37
N PHE A 16 -25.04 -0.75 37.43
CA PHE A 16 -24.33 -1.58 36.46
C PHE A 16 -23.55 -0.65 35.52
N LEU A 17 -22.35 -0.26 35.93
CA LEU A 17 -21.37 0.31 35.03
C LEU A 17 -20.87 -0.83 34.14
N GLY A 18 -21.57 -1.06 33.03
CA GLY A 18 -21.10 -1.95 31.99
C GLY A 18 -19.80 -1.39 31.43
N ALA A 19 -18.67 -1.97 31.86
CA ALA A 19 -17.42 -1.81 31.15
C ALA A 19 -17.65 -2.42 29.75
N LEU A 20 -17.91 -1.57 28.76
CA LEU A 20 -17.66 -1.91 27.38
C LEU A 20 -16.15 -2.08 27.28
N SER A 21 -15.70 -3.30 27.52
CA SER A 21 -14.37 -3.74 27.13
C SER A 21 -14.32 -3.59 25.62
N SER A 22 -13.79 -2.47 25.13
CA SER A 22 -13.28 -2.42 23.77
C SER A 22 -12.20 -3.49 23.71
N VAL A 23 -12.53 -4.64 23.12
CA VAL A 23 -11.49 -5.57 22.67
C VAL A 23 -10.74 -4.79 21.61
N GLN A 24 -9.64 -4.15 21.99
CA GLN A 24 -8.61 -3.70 21.07
C GLN A 24 -8.06 -4.98 20.41
N GLY A 25 -8.72 -5.41 19.34
CA GLY A 25 -8.28 -6.55 18.55
C GLY A 25 -7.01 -6.14 17.81
N GLY A 26 -5.89 -6.77 18.17
CA GLY A 26 -4.63 -6.67 17.44
C GLY A 26 -4.64 -7.55 16.19
N LEU A 27 -3.47 -7.70 15.55
CA LEU A 27 -3.34 -8.63 14.44
C LEU A 27 -3.38 -10.08 14.93
N GLU A 28 -4.07 -10.95 14.20
CA GLU A 28 -4.11 -12.38 14.51
C GLU A 28 -4.13 -13.24 13.24
N MET A 29 -3.67 -14.49 13.36
CA MET A 29 -3.88 -15.47 12.31
C MET A 29 -5.35 -15.89 12.31
N GLY A 30 -5.99 -15.89 11.14
CA GLY A 30 -7.40 -16.25 11.02
C GLY A 30 -8.37 -15.16 11.50
N PHE A 31 -7.96 -13.88 11.49
CA PHE A 31 -8.81 -12.75 11.90
C PHE A 31 -10.17 -12.74 11.20
N TYR A 32 -10.22 -13.19 9.94
CA TYR A 32 -11.44 -13.23 9.13
C TYR A 32 -12.23 -14.56 9.22
N ASP A 33 -11.79 -15.54 10.01
CA ASP A 33 -12.37 -16.91 10.03
C ASP A 33 -13.86 -16.93 10.39
N LYS A 34 -14.32 -15.94 11.17
CA LYS A 34 -15.74 -15.81 11.57
C LYS A 34 -16.51 -14.80 10.73
N SER A 35 -15.89 -13.69 10.36
CA SER A 35 -16.54 -12.54 9.73
C SER A 35 -16.56 -12.63 8.20
N CYS A 36 -15.53 -13.22 7.60
CA CYS A 36 -15.46 -13.51 6.17
C CYS A 36 -14.59 -14.75 5.92
N PRO A 37 -15.12 -15.97 6.16
CA PRO A 37 -14.33 -17.21 6.15
C PRO A 37 -13.66 -17.53 4.80
N GLN A 38 -14.13 -16.93 3.70
CA GLN A 38 -13.56 -17.12 2.37
C GLN A 38 -12.55 -16.03 1.97
N ALA A 39 -12.30 -15.01 2.80
CA ALA A 39 -11.49 -13.84 2.44
C ALA A 39 -10.09 -14.21 1.93
N GLU A 40 -9.28 -14.84 2.78
CA GLU A 40 -7.88 -15.16 2.46
C GLU A 40 -7.80 -16.18 1.30
N LYS A 41 -8.73 -17.14 1.26
CA LYS A 41 -8.81 -18.12 0.17
C LYS A 41 -9.16 -17.47 -1.17
N LEU A 42 -10.06 -16.49 -1.18
CA LEU A 42 -10.43 -15.75 -2.38
C LEU A 42 -9.22 -14.97 -2.92
N ILE A 43 -8.50 -14.26 -2.03
CA ILE A 43 -7.28 -13.52 -2.37
C ILE A 43 -6.25 -14.49 -2.99
N LEU A 44 -5.92 -15.57 -2.27
CA LEU A 44 -4.96 -16.57 -2.71
C LEU A 44 -5.34 -17.18 -4.07
N ASN A 45 -6.60 -17.55 -4.27
CA ASN A 45 -7.07 -18.11 -5.53
C ASN A 45 -6.98 -17.11 -6.68
N TYR A 46 -7.31 -15.84 -6.43
CA TYR A 46 -7.18 -14.79 -7.43
C TYR A 46 -5.71 -14.60 -7.84
N VAL A 47 -4.80 -14.58 -6.86
CA VAL A 47 -3.36 -14.46 -7.09
C VAL A 47 -2.83 -15.66 -7.89
N LYS A 48 -3.08 -16.89 -7.41
CA LYS A 48 -2.65 -18.14 -8.06
C LYS A 48 -3.20 -18.29 -9.48
N LYS A 49 -4.38 -17.73 -9.76
CA LYS A 49 -4.95 -17.74 -11.11
C LYS A 49 -4.27 -16.74 -12.05
N HIS A 50 -3.93 -15.54 -11.59
CA HIS A 50 -3.53 -14.45 -12.49
C HIS A 50 -2.03 -14.19 -12.54
N VAL A 51 -1.30 -14.34 -11.44
CA VAL A 51 0.16 -14.07 -11.40
C VAL A 51 0.95 -15.00 -12.34
N PRO A 52 0.66 -16.30 -12.51
CA PRO A 52 1.39 -17.13 -13.47
C PRO A 52 1.25 -16.67 -14.93
N HIS A 53 0.15 -15.98 -15.26
CA HIS A 53 -0.09 -15.41 -16.59
C HIS A 53 0.54 -14.02 -16.75
N ALA A 54 1.02 -13.41 -15.67
CA ALA A 54 1.77 -12.16 -15.68
C ALA A 54 2.85 -12.16 -14.57
N PRO A 55 3.89 -13.03 -14.64
CA PRO A 55 4.84 -13.24 -13.53
C PRO A 55 5.55 -11.96 -13.09
N SER A 56 5.77 -11.04 -14.04
CA SER A 56 6.34 -9.72 -13.77
C SER A 56 5.54 -8.89 -12.73
N LEU A 57 4.30 -9.27 -12.40
CA LEU A 57 3.45 -8.57 -11.43
C LEU A 57 3.80 -8.90 -9.98
N ALA A 58 4.52 -9.99 -9.68
CA ALA A 58 4.93 -10.31 -8.32
C ALA A 58 5.82 -9.21 -7.71
N ALA A 59 6.84 -8.76 -8.45
CA ALA A 59 7.76 -7.71 -8.01
C ALA A 59 7.06 -6.38 -7.64
N PRO A 60 6.20 -5.77 -8.48
CA PRO A 60 5.53 -4.53 -8.11
C PRO A 60 4.48 -4.70 -7.01
N LEU A 61 3.87 -5.87 -6.82
CA LEU A 61 2.97 -6.13 -5.70
C LEU A 61 3.75 -6.22 -4.37
N LEU A 62 4.89 -6.91 -4.37
CA LEU A 62 5.81 -6.93 -3.22
C LEU A 62 6.33 -5.52 -2.90
N ARG A 63 6.73 -4.77 -3.93
CA ARG A 63 7.18 -3.39 -3.80
C ARG A 63 6.09 -2.46 -3.26
N MET A 64 4.84 -2.65 -3.67
CA MET A 64 3.71 -1.85 -3.17
C MET A 64 3.55 -2.02 -1.67
N HIS A 65 3.68 -3.24 -1.18
CA HIS A 65 3.62 -3.53 0.25
C HIS A 65 4.78 -2.88 1.03
N PHE A 66 6.01 -2.96 0.51
CA PHE A 66 7.15 -2.24 1.11
C PHE A 66 6.90 -0.72 1.17
N HIS A 67 6.45 -0.14 0.05
CA HIS A 67 6.20 1.29 -0.03
C HIS A 67 5.06 1.74 0.89
N ASP A 68 4.00 0.95 1.06
CA ASP A 68 2.93 1.23 2.03
C ASP A 68 3.48 1.32 3.44
N CYS A 69 4.13 0.24 3.90
CA CYS A 69 4.67 0.12 5.25
C CYS A 69 5.70 1.22 5.60
N PHE A 70 6.44 1.73 4.62
CA PHE A 70 7.50 2.70 4.85
C PHE A 70 7.03 4.15 4.99
N VAL A 71 5.77 4.49 4.70
CA VAL A 71 5.30 5.88 4.84
C VAL A 71 4.64 6.09 6.20
N ARG A 72 3.41 5.58 6.39
CA ARG A 72 2.61 5.76 7.62
C ARG A 72 2.26 4.42 8.30
N GLY A 73 3.05 3.40 8.03
CA GLY A 73 2.76 2.02 8.41
C GLY A 73 1.99 1.27 7.34
N CYS A 74 1.80 -0.03 7.54
CA CYS A 74 1.06 -0.86 6.59
C CYS A 74 -0.45 -0.58 6.73
N ASP A 75 -0.90 0.57 6.25
CA ASP A 75 -2.27 1.07 6.40
C ASP A 75 -2.97 1.29 5.04
N ALA A 76 -2.38 0.86 3.94
CA ALA A 76 -2.84 1.06 2.58
C ALA A 76 -3.11 2.54 2.21
N SER A 77 -2.40 3.48 2.86
CA SER A 77 -2.39 4.89 2.48
C SER A 77 -1.90 5.08 1.05
N ILE A 78 -0.95 4.25 0.59
CA ILE A 78 -0.47 4.25 -0.79
C ILE A 78 -1.58 4.00 -1.83
N LEU A 79 -2.71 3.41 -1.43
CA LEU A 79 -3.82 3.12 -2.34
C LEU A 79 -4.76 4.31 -2.56
N LEU A 80 -4.67 5.38 -1.78
CA LEU A 80 -5.52 6.56 -1.95
C LEU A 80 -5.17 7.35 -3.22
N ASN A 81 -6.19 7.95 -3.84
CA ASN A 81 -6.03 8.89 -4.95
C ASN A 81 -6.18 10.32 -4.45
N SER A 82 -5.54 11.26 -5.16
CA SER A 82 -5.71 12.70 -4.95
C SER A 82 -6.04 13.38 -6.27
N SER A 83 -7.08 14.21 -6.29
CA SER A 83 -7.42 15.04 -7.47
C SER A 83 -6.38 16.15 -7.73
N THR A 84 -5.59 16.51 -6.72
CA THR A 84 -4.55 17.56 -6.78
C THR A 84 -3.13 16.99 -6.89
N GLN A 85 -3.00 15.69 -7.16
CA GLN A 85 -1.72 14.97 -7.30
C GLN A 85 -0.83 15.09 -6.05
N GLN A 86 -1.44 15.07 -4.87
CA GLN A 86 -0.77 15.15 -3.56
C GLN A 86 -0.80 13.82 -2.79
N ALA A 87 -1.30 12.74 -3.37
CA ALA A 87 -1.26 11.43 -2.73
C ALA A 87 0.12 10.79 -2.90
N GLU A 88 0.41 9.76 -2.12
CA GLU A 88 1.66 9.01 -2.21
C GLU A 88 1.87 8.41 -3.61
N LYS A 89 0.81 7.98 -4.29
CA LYS A 89 0.90 7.47 -5.68
C LYS A 89 1.56 8.47 -6.64
N ASP A 90 1.42 9.76 -6.36
CA ASP A 90 1.95 10.84 -7.18
C ASP A 90 3.41 11.21 -6.82
N ALA A 91 4.00 10.53 -5.83
CA ALA A 91 5.38 10.71 -5.41
C ALA A 91 6.35 10.03 -6.38
N GLY A 92 7.53 10.62 -6.57
CA GLY A 92 8.57 10.10 -7.47
C GLY A 92 8.86 8.59 -7.34
N PRO A 93 9.04 8.05 -6.12
CA PRO A 93 9.23 6.61 -5.92
C PRO A 93 8.07 5.74 -6.41
N ASN A 94 6.84 6.27 -6.42
CA ASN A 94 5.60 5.55 -6.72
C ASN A 94 5.14 5.66 -8.18
N LEU A 95 5.69 6.58 -8.97
CA LEU A 95 5.29 6.77 -10.38
C LEU A 95 5.53 5.53 -11.26
N THR A 96 6.44 4.63 -10.85
CA THR A 96 6.74 3.37 -11.53
C THR A 96 6.07 2.16 -10.87
N LEU A 97 5.32 2.38 -9.80
CA LEU A 97 4.59 1.33 -9.12
C LEU A 97 3.36 0.95 -9.94
N ARG A 98 3.02 -0.34 -9.97
CA ARG A 98 1.87 -0.88 -10.69
C ARG A 98 1.19 -1.97 -9.88
N GLY A 99 0.01 -2.40 -10.33
CA GLY A 99 -0.78 -3.43 -9.62
C GLY A 99 -1.97 -2.87 -8.82
N PHE A 100 -2.19 -1.55 -8.81
CA PHE A 100 -3.33 -0.95 -8.11
C PHE A 100 -4.68 -1.56 -8.55
N GLY A 101 -4.91 -1.71 -9.86
CA GLY A 101 -6.14 -2.33 -10.37
C GLY A 101 -6.29 -3.82 -10.00
N PHE A 102 -5.18 -4.51 -9.70
CA PHE A 102 -5.21 -5.89 -9.21
C PHE A 102 -5.78 -5.94 -7.79
N ILE A 103 -5.32 -5.02 -6.92
CA ILE A 103 -5.85 -4.83 -5.57
C ILE A 103 -7.31 -4.41 -5.61
N ASP A 104 -7.69 -3.45 -6.46
CA ASP A 104 -9.08 -2.98 -6.60
C ASP A 104 -10.02 -4.11 -7.05
N THR A 105 -9.56 -5.00 -7.92
CA THR A 105 -10.35 -6.14 -8.38
C THR A 105 -10.60 -7.14 -7.25
N ILE A 106 -9.55 -7.48 -6.49
CA ILE A 106 -9.68 -8.35 -5.31
C ILE A 106 -10.61 -7.71 -4.29
N LYS A 107 -10.45 -6.43 -3.99
CA LYS A 107 -11.34 -5.69 -3.09
C LYS A 107 -12.79 -5.76 -3.55
N SER A 108 -13.04 -5.57 -4.84
CA SER A 108 -14.39 -5.65 -5.41
C SER A 108 -15.02 -7.04 -5.29
N LEU A 109 -14.21 -8.11 -5.33
CA LEU A 109 -14.69 -9.47 -5.11
C LEU A 109 -15.01 -9.71 -3.63
N LEU A 110 -14.13 -9.24 -2.73
CA LEU A 110 -14.36 -9.34 -1.28
C LEU A 110 -15.57 -8.52 -0.82
N GLU A 111 -15.78 -7.33 -1.36
CA GLU A 111 -16.97 -6.53 -1.05
C GLU A 111 -18.28 -7.15 -1.54
N LYS A 112 -18.23 -8.06 -2.52
CA LYS A 112 -19.41 -8.85 -2.93
C LYS A 112 -19.64 -10.04 -2.00
N GLU A 113 -18.57 -10.64 -1.50
CA GLU A 113 -18.62 -11.80 -0.60
C GLU A 113 -19.00 -11.40 0.83
N CYS A 114 -18.33 -10.38 1.37
CA CYS A 114 -18.43 -9.92 2.75
C CYS A 114 -18.25 -8.39 2.82
N PRO A 115 -19.33 -7.63 2.55
CA PRO A 115 -19.27 -6.17 2.47
C PRO A 115 -18.71 -5.51 3.73
N GLY A 116 -17.73 -4.62 3.57
CA GLY A 116 -17.18 -3.81 4.65
C GLY A 116 -16.39 -4.58 5.72
N VAL A 117 -15.92 -5.80 5.42
CA VAL A 117 -15.20 -6.64 6.39
C VAL A 117 -13.68 -6.55 6.23
N VAL A 118 -13.15 -6.77 5.02
CA VAL A 118 -11.70 -6.92 4.79
C VAL A 118 -11.06 -5.59 4.43
N SER A 119 -10.03 -5.17 5.15
CA SER A 119 -9.30 -3.91 4.86
C SER A 119 -8.46 -4.01 3.58
N CYS A 120 -8.18 -2.88 2.95
CA CYS A 120 -7.24 -2.86 1.83
C CYS A 120 -5.79 -3.09 2.28
N ALA A 121 -5.44 -2.67 3.49
CA ALA A 121 -4.14 -2.94 4.12
C ALA A 121 -3.83 -4.45 4.20
N ASP A 122 -4.81 -5.26 4.63
CA ASP A 122 -4.63 -6.72 4.64
C ASP A 122 -4.59 -7.31 3.24
N ILE A 123 -5.36 -6.77 2.28
CA ILE A 123 -5.28 -7.23 0.88
C ILE A 123 -3.87 -7.02 0.32
N VAL A 124 -3.26 -5.84 0.51
CA VAL A 124 -1.90 -5.56 0.04
C VAL A 124 -0.90 -6.55 0.66
N SER A 125 -0.98 -6.76 1.97
CA SER A 125 -0.09 -7.66 2.71
C SER A 125 -0.21 -9.12 2.23
N LEU A 126 -1.44 -9.62 2.07
CA LEU A 126 -1.71 -11.00 1.63
C LEU A 126 -1.32 -11.19 0.16
N VAL A 127 -1.64 -10.23 -0.71
CA VAL A 127 -1.30 -10.29 -2.14
C VAL A 127 0.22 -10.29 -2.35
N ALA A 128 0.98 -9.52 -1.58
CA ALA A 128 2.45 -9.54 -1.66
C ALA A 128 3.02 -10.93 -1.36
N ARG A 129 2.58 -11.56 -0.27
CA ARG A 129 2.96 -12.94 0.08
C ARG A 129 2.57 -13.92 -1.01
N ASP A 130 1.30 -13.93 -1.37
CA ASP A 130 0.76 -14.92 -2.29
C ASP A 130 1.41 -14.78 -3.68
N ALA A 131 1.76 -13.56 -4.11
CA ALA A 131 2.39 -13.33 -5.41
C ALA A 131 3.83 -13.85 -5.44
N VAL A 132 4.60 -13.65 -4.36
CA VAL A 132 5.95 -14.21 -4.23
C VAL A 132 5.92 -15.73 -4.16
N GLU A 133 5.05 -16.31 -3.34
CA GLU A 133 4.89 -17.77 -3.25
C GLU A 133 4.51 -18.37 -4.61
N THR A 134 3.60 -17.72 -5.35
CA THR A 134 3.11 -18.21 -6.64
C THR A 134 4.21 -18.30 -7.72
N ILE A 135 5.25 -17.46 -7.63
CA ILE A 135 6.40 -17.53 -8.56
C ILE A 135 7.54 -18.42 -8.02
N GLY A 136 7.30 -19.18 -6.95
CA GLY A 136 8.27 -20.12 -6.37
C GLY A 136 9.15 -19.54 -5.26
N GLY A 137 8.86 -18.33 -4.78
CA GLY A 137 9.56 -17.71 -3.66
C GLY A 137 9.07 -18.19 -2.27
N PRO A 138 9.53 -17.52 -1.20
CA PRO A 138 9.11 -17.83 0.17
C PRO A 138 7.62 -17.55 0.40
N THR A 139 7.09 -18.21 1.42
CA THR A 139 5.85 -17.82 2.09
C THR A 139 6.19 -17.39 3.52
N TRP A 140 5.33 -16.58 4.14
CA TRP A 140 5.52 -16.07 5.51
C TRP A 140 4.18 -15.86 6.20
N LYS A 141 4.19 -15.71 7.53
CA LYS A 141 2.96 -15.44 8.27
C LYS A 141 2.49 -14.02 8.00
N VAL A 142 1.20 -13.87 7.74
CA VAL A 142 0.55 -12.57 7.63
C VAL A 142 -0.61 -12.56 8.61
N PRO A 143 -0.38 -12.21 9.89
CA PRO A 143 -1.46 -11.88 10.81
C PRO A 143 -2.29 -10.74 10.20
N THR A 144 -3.61 -10.92 10.14
CA THR A 144 -4.58 -9.98 9.56
C THR A 144 -5.32 -9.24 10.67
N GLY A 145 -6.11 -8.23 10.31
CA GLY A 145 -6.76 -7.30 11.24
C GLY A 145 -6.28 -5.85 11.12
N ARG A 146 -5.49 -5.52 10.09
CA ARG A 146 -5.11 -4.13 9.82
C ARG A 146 -6.33 -3.33 9.41
N ARG A 147 -6.28 -2.03 9.67
CA ARG A 147 -7.27 -1.05 9.22
C ARG A 147 -6.65 -0.05 8.27
N ASP A 148 -7.49 0.51 7.41
CA ASP A 148 -7.09 1.44 6.38
C ASP A 148 -6.84 2.83 6.95
N GLY A 149 -5.71 3.42 6.58
CA GLY A 149 -5.39 4.82 6.78
C GLY A 149 -6.26 5.74 5.93
N THR A 150 -6.49 6.94 6.43
CA THR A 150 -7.32 7.98 5.79
C THR A 150 -6.51 9.13 5.21
N VAL A 151 -5.18 9.07 5.32
CA VAL A 151 -4.26 10.13 4.92
C VAL A 151 -3.22 9.55 3.99
N SER A 152 -2.98 10.22 2.86
CA SER A 152 -1.90 9.89 1.92
C SER A 152 -1.24 11.17 1.45
N ILE A 153 0.07 11.29 1.69
CA ILE A 153 0.81 12.53 1.47
C ILE A 153 2.06 12.25 0.62
N LYS A 154 2.09 12.86 -0.57
CA LYS A 154 3.19 12.78 -1.55
C LYS A 154 4.56 13.06 -0.92
N LYS A 155 4.64 14.09 -0.08
CA LYS A 155 5.89 14.51 0.57
C LYS A 155 6.42 13.46 1.55
N GLU A 156 5.54 12.78 2.28
CA GLU A 156 5.94 11.72 3.22
C GLU A 156 6.56 10.54 2.46
N ALA A 157 5.96 10.14 1.33
CA ALA A 157 6.55 9.12 0.45
C ALA A 157 7.94 9.52 -0.09
N GLN A 158 8.15 10.80 -0.43
CA GLN A 158 9.46 11.29 -0.88
C GLN A 158 10.52 11.27 0.23
N GLN A 159 10.10 11.42 1.49
CA GLN A 159 10.99 11.53 2.64
C GLN A 159 11.32 10.18 3.27
N ASN A 160 10.34 9.27 3.30
CA ASN A 160 10.45 8.04 4.08
C ASN A 160 10.84 6.81 3.25
N ILE A 161 10.57 6.80 1.93
CA ILE A 161 10.95 5.68 1.07
C ILE A 161 12.44 5.81 0.71
N PRO A 162 13.30 4.81 1.01
CA PRO A 162 14.72 4.88 0.70
C PRO A 162 14.97 4.96 -0.81
N GLY A 163 15.87 5.87 -1.21
CA GLY A 163 16.19 6.11 -2.62
C GLY A 163 17.23 5.13 -3.18
N PRO A 164 17.21 4.86 -4.50
CA PRO A 164 18.17 3.95 -5.15
C PRO A 164 19.61 4.46 -5.14
N ASN A 165 19.80 5.75 -4.87
CA ASN A 165 21.10 6.42 -4.78
C ASN A 165 21.61 6.56 -3.33
N PHE A 166 20.90 6.01 -2.34
CA PHE A 166 21.31 6.10 -0.93
C PHE A 166 22.63 5.36 -0.68
N ASN A 167 23.47 5.94 0.18
CA ASN A 167 24.64 5.25 0.74
C ASN A 167 24.23 4.34 1.92
N PHE A 168 25.18 3.56 2.45
CA PHE A 168 24.87 2.60 3.50
C PHE A 168 24.29 3.23 4.78
N SER A 169 24.82 4.37 5.22
CA SER A 169 24.31 5.07 6.41
C SER A 169 22.87 5.51 6.21
N GLN A 170 22.55 6.08 5.05
CA GLN A 170 21.19 6.51 4.73
C GLN A 170 20.20 5.35 4.66
N LEU A 171 20.65 4.19 4.15
CA LEU A 171 19.84 2.98 4.10
C LEU A 171 19.52 2.46 5.51
N ILE A 172 20.54 2.28 6.36
CA ILE A 172 20.32 1.75 7.70
C ILE A 172 19.51 2.72 8.56
N ASP A 173 19.78 4.03 8.48
CA ASP A 173 19.00 5.06 9.18
C ASP A 173 17.52 5.02 8.76
N SER A 174 17.23 4.73 7.48
CA SER A 174 15.86 4.61 6.98
C SER A 174 15.14 3.38 7.53
N PHE A 175 15.84 2.25 7.68
CA PHE A 175 15.29 1.00 8.20
C PHE A 175 15.09 1.08 9.73
N GLU A 176 16.07 1.63 10.45
CA GLU A 176 16.00 1.77 11.91
C GLU A 176 14.85 2.69 12.35
N LYS A 177 14.55 3.74 11.57
CA LYS A 177 13.35 4.58 11.79
C LYS A 177 12.04 3.81 11.72
N LYS A 178 12.03 2.65 11.07
CA LYS A 178 10.88 1.75 10.98
C LYS A 178 11.03 0.51 11.87
N GLY A 179 11.99 0.53 12.80
CA GLY A 179 12.24 -0.58 13.73
C GLY A 179 12.84 -1.82 13.07
N LEU A 180 13.42 -1.68 11.89
CA LEU A 180 14.11 -2.74 11.15
C LEU A 180 15.62 -2.61 11.33
N ASP A 181 16.30 -3.73 11.57
CA ASP A 181 17.72 -3.76 11.86
C ASP A 181 18.59 -3.98 10.59
N LEU A 182 19.91 -4.10 10.78
CA LEU A 182 20.86 -4.35 9.69
C LEU A 182 20.58 -5.66 8.94
N ASN A 183 20.16 -6.72 9.64
CA ASN A 183 19.81 -7.96 8.97
C ASN A 183 18.57 -7.76 8.11
N ASP A 184 17.57 -7.03 8.61
CA ASP A 184 16.37 -6.71 7.83
C ASP A 184 16.70 -5.90 6.58
N LEU A 185 17.64 -4.94 6.65
CA LEU A 185 18.15 -4.24 5.48
C LEU A 185 18.73 -5.21 4.44
N VAL A 186 19.62 -6.14 4.85
CA VAL A 186 20.26 -7.09 3.92
C VAL A 186 19.27 -8.09 3.35
N TRP A 187 18.37 -8.62 4.19
CA TRP A 187 17.43 -9.67 3.81
C TRP A 187 16.32 -9.11 2.91
N LEU A 188 15.72 -7.97 3.27
CA LEU A 188 14.67 -7.36 2.44
C LEU A 188 15.21 -6.79 1.12
N SER A 189 16.47 -6.33 1.08
CA SER A 189 17.09 -5.96 -0.20
C SER A 189 17.13 -7.12 -1.19
N GLY A 190 17.08 -8.37 -0.70
CA GLY A 190 16.92 -9.57 -1.51
C GLY A 190 15.70 -9.57 -2.43
N ALA A 191 14.67 -8.77 -2.14
CA ALA A 191 13.51 -8.59 -3.02
C ALA A 191 13.89 -8.10 -4.43
N HIS A 192 15.06 -7.48 -4.61
CA HIS A 192 15.59 -7.07 -5.91
C HIS A 192 16.01 -8.26 -6.81
N THR A 193 15.92 -9.50 -6.34
CA THR A 193 16.04 -10.71 -7.18
C THR A 193 14.94 -10.81 -8.25
N ILE A 194 13.79 -10.15 -8.04
CA ILE A 194 12.71 -10.09 -9.04
C ILE A 194 12.42 -8.67 -9.51
N GLY A 195 12.00 -8.53 -10.77
CA GLY A 195 11.50 -7.28 -11.33
C GLY A 195 12.53 -6.48 -12.13
N ILE A 196 12.21 -5.21 -12.34
CA ILE A 196 12.93 -4.33 -13.28
C ILE A 196 13.26 -2.98 -12.65
N GLY A 197 14.39 -2.40 -13.08
CA GLY A 197 14.79 -1.03 -12.75
C GLY A 197 14.78 -0.16 -14.01
N HIS A 198 14.34 1.09 -13.88
CA HIS A 198 14.38 2.04 -14.99
C HIS A 198 15.72 2.79 -15.01
N CYS A 199 16.23 3.07 -16.21
CA CYS A 199 17.56 3.66 -16.43
C CYS A 199 17.79 4.93 -15.60
N ASN A 200 16.80 5.82 -15.52
CA ASN A 200 16.88 7.08 -14.76
C ASN A 200 17.21 6.91 -13.27
N PHE A 201 17.04 5.72 -12.69
CA PHE A 201 17.38 5.46 -11.28
C PHE A 201 18.85 5.10 -11.05
N PHE A 202 19.63 4.79 -12.10
CA PHE A 202 21.02 4.37 -11.96
C PHE A 202 21.97 4.87 -13.06
N THR A 203 21.49 5.57 -14.10
CA THR A 203 22.34 6.12 -15.19
C THR A 203 23.43 7.06 -14.69
N ASN A 204 23.23 7.74 -13.56
CA ASN A 204 24.30 8.52 -12.91
C ASN A 204 25.52 7.64 -12.58
N ARG A 205 25.32 6.38 -12.16
CA ARG A 205 26.43 5.43 -11.92
C ARG A 205 27.20 5.10 -13.20
N LEU A 206 26.54 5.19 -14.36
CA LEU A 206 27.15 4.87 -15.64
C LEU A 206 27.94 6.05 -16.20
N TYR A 207 27.42 7.27 -16.09
CA TYR A 207 27.94 8.42 -16.86
C TYR A 207 28.37 9.62 -16.02
N ASN A 208 27.95 9.75 -14.76
CA ASN A 208 28.20 10.97 -13.99
C ASN A 208 28.14 10.74 -12.46
N PHE A 209 28.91 9.78 -11.96
CA PHE A 209 28.78 9.32 -10.58
C PHE A 209 29.17 10.38 -9.55
N THR A 210 30.26 11.12 -9.79
CA THR A 210 30.73 12.20 -8.89
C THR A 210 30.39 13.60 -9.41
N GLY A 211 29.61 13.71 -10.50
CA GLY A 211 29.34 14.99 -11.16
C GLY A 211 30.43 15.43 -12.13
N LYS A 212 31.41 14.57 -12.44
CA LYS A 212 32.57 14.87 -13.31
C LYS A 212 32.61 14.03 -14.59
N PHE A 213 31.44 13.56 -15.05
CA PHE A 213 31.30 12.68 -16.20
C PHE A 213 32.08 11.35 -16.08
N ASP A 214 32.07 10.79 -14.87
CA ASP A 214 32.76 9.57 -14.49
C ASP A 214 31.81 8.39 -14.22
N GLN A 215 32.33 7.17 -14.36
CA GLN A 215 31.61 5.94 -14.00
C GLN A 215 31.87 5.59 -12.53
N ASP A 216 30.85 5.07 -11.86
CA ASP A 216 30.96 4.55 -10.50
C ASP A 216 32.02 3.42 -10.45
N PRO A 217 33.08 3.54 -9.62
CA PRO A 217 34.10 2.49 -9.52
C PRO A 217 33.58 1.21 -8.83
N SER A 218 32.42 1.26 -8.17
CA SER A 218 31.80 0.12 -7.51
C SER A 218 30.93 -0.75 -8.42
N ILE A 219 30.70 -0.34 -9.68
CA ILE A 219 30.04 -1.18 -10.69
C ILE A 219 31.09 -1.93 -11.53
N ASP A 220 30.82 -3.19 -11.87
CA ASP A 220 31.66 -3.97 -12.79
C ASP A 220 31.76 -3.26 -14.15
N PRO A 221 32.98 -2.96 -14.66
CA PRO A 221 33.13 -2.14 -15.86
C PRO A 221 32.53 -2.81 -17.10
N PHE A 222 32.63 -4.13 -17.25
CA PHE A 222 32.03 -4.84 -18.37
C PHE A 222 30.49 -4.84 -18.30
N TYR A 223 29.94 -4.98 -17.10
CA TYR A 223 28.50 -4.83 -16.90
C TYR A 223 28.02 -3.42 -17.22
N ALA A 224 28.72 -2.40 -16.75
CA ALA A 224 28.41 -1.01 -17.06
C ALA A 224 28.49 -0.73 -18.57
N ASP A 225 29.53 -1.21 -19.27
CA ASP A 225 29.66 -1.08 -20.72
C ASP A 225 28.52 -1.77 -21.48
N ASN A 226 28.09 -2.95 -21.02
CA ASN A 226 26.95 -3.65 -21.58
C ASN A 226 25.66 -2.82 -21.45
N LEU A 227 25.39 -2.30 -20.25
CA LEU A 227 24.23 -1.44 -19.98
C LEU A 227 24.26 -0.19 -20.88
N LYS A 228 25.41 0.49 -21.00
CA LYS A 228 25.59 1.66 -21.87
C LYS A 228 25.35 1.34 -23.33
N LYS A 229 25.87 0.20 -23.81
CA LYS A 229 25.81 -0.19 -25.22
C LYS A 229 24.40 -0.61 -25.67
N TYR A 230 23.70 -1.38 -24.84
CA TYR A 230 22.48 -2.06 -25.28
C TYR A 230 21.18 -1.53 -24.65
N LYS A 231 21.26 -0.83 -23.52
CA LYS A 231 20.08 -0.39 -22.76
C LYS A 231 20.13 1.13 -22.52
N CYS A 232 20.74 1.55 -21.41
CA CYS A 232 20.75 2.92 -20.92
C CYS A 232 21.81 3.77 -21.63
N LYS A 233 21.51 4.17 -22.87
CA LYS A 233 22.47 4.85 -23.78
C LYS A 233 22.75 6.31 -23.44
N SER A 234 21.95 6.93 -22.56
CA SER A 234 22.14 8.32 -22.15
C SER A 234 21.67 8.57 -20.71
N LEU A 235 22.11 9.70 -20.14
CA LEU A 235 21.65 10.20 -18.84
C LEU A 235 20.16 10.55 -18.83
N GLN A 236 19.60 10.91 -19.98
CA GLN A 236 18.22 11.37 -20.13
C GLN A 236 17.23 10.23 -20.38
N ASP A 237 17.67 8.97 -20.41
CA ASP A 237 16.79 7.82 -20.62
C ASP A 237 15.91 7.57 -19.39
N ASN A 238 14.62 7.88 -19.53
CA ASN A 238 13.60 7.72 -18.50
C ASN A 238 12.54 6.66 -18.85
N THR A 239 12.72 5.91 -19.94
CA THR A 239 11.72 4.93 -20.41
C THR A 239 12.26 3.51 -20.46
N THR A 240 13.56 3.34 -20.72
CA THR A 240 14.16 2.01 -20.80
C THR A 240 14.25 1.39 -19.42
N PHE A 241 13.82 0.14 -19.32
CA PHE A 241 14.02 -0.69 -18.14
C PHE A 241 15.03 -1.81 -18.39
N VAL A 242 15.62 -2.28 -17.30
CA VAL A 242 16.53 -3.44 -17.27
C VAL A 242 16.15 -4.37 -16.13
N GLU A 243 16.57 -5.62 -16.23
CA GLU A 243 16.40 -6.62 -15.18
C GLU A 243 17.20 -6.19 -13.93
N MET A 244 16.58 -6.22 -12.74
CA MET A 244 17.32 -5.95 -11.49
C MET A 244 18.26 -7.10 -11.15
N ASP A 245 17.89 -8.32 -11.55
CA ASP A 245 18.68 -9.53 -11.41
C ASP A 245 18.89 -10.19 -12.79
N PRO A 246 19.97 -9.83 -13.52
CA PRO A 246 20.15 -10.24 -14.91
C PRO A 246 20.15 -11.77 -15.09
N GLY A 247 19.16 -12.28 -15.81
CA GLY A 247 18.98 -13.70 -16.07
C GLY A 247 18.07 -14.45 -15.08
N SER A 248 17.71 -13.86 -13.94
CA SER A 248 16.81 -14.47 -12.93
C SER A 248 15.64 -13.58 -12.47
N PHE A 249 15.43 -12.40 -13.05
CA PHE A 249 14.46 -11.39 -12.59
C PHE A 249 12.96 -11.80 -12.50
N LEU A 250 12.60 -13.02 -12.87
CA LEU A 250 11.24 -13.59 -12.71
C LEU A 250 11.18 -14.73 -11.68
N THR A 251 12.32 -15.10 -11.11
CA THR A 251 12.50 -16.18 -10.14
C THR A 251 13.02 -15.57 -8.85
N PHE A 252 12.42 -15.94 -7.73
CA PHE A 252 12.85 -15.42 -6.43
C PHE A 252 13.95 -16.33 -5.88
N ASP A 253 15.22 -15.90 -5.93
CA ASP A 253 16.35 -16.75 -5.56
C ASP A 253 17.56 -15.98 -5.00
N THR A 254 18.67 -16.70 -4.79
CA THR A 254 19.92 -16.15 -4.25
C THR A 254 20.78 -15.38 -5.26
N ASP A 255 20.41 -15.29 -6.54
CA ASP A 255 21.24 -14.70 -7.60
C ASP A 255 21.49 -13.21 -7.41
N TYR A 256 20.53 -12.47 -6.85
CA TYR A 256 20.72 -11.08 -6.40
C TYR A 256 21.99 -10.91 -5.56
N TYR A 257 22.18 -11.76 -4.54
CA TYR A 257 23.35 -11.68 -3.66
C TYR A 257 24.65 -12.05 -4.41
N LYS A 258 24.59 -13.04 -5.30
CA LYS A 258 25.72 -13.44 -6.17
C LYS A 258 26.10 -12.30 -7.12
N ASN A 259 25.13 -11.59 -7.68
CA ASN A 259 25.33 -10.49 -8.60
C ASN A 259 25.87 -9.25 -7.89
N ILE A 260 25.43 -8.95 -6.68
CA ILE A 260 26.04 -7.89 -5.86
C ILE A 260 27.53 -8.15 -5.62
N LEU A 261 27.93 -9.35 -5.22
CA LEU A 261 29.34 -9.68 -4.99
C LEU A 261 30.20 -9.55 -6.27
N LYS A 262 29.59 -9.73 -7.45
CA LYS A 262 30.21 -9.48 -8.76
C LYS A 262 30.20 -8.01 -9.16
N ARG A 263 29.78 -7.09 -8.29
CA ARG A 263 29.56 -5.65 -8.57
C ARG A 263 28.53 -5.40 -9.69
N ARG A 264 27.51 -6.25 -9.76
CA ARG A 264 26.42 -6.19 -10.75
C ARG A 264 25.07 -5.81 -10.15
N GLY A 265 25.05 -5.34 -8.90
CA GLY A 265 23.87 -4.67 -8.34
C GLY A 265 23.56 -3.40 -9.12
N LEU A 266 22.29 -3.19 -9.45
CA LEU A 266 21.86 -2.14 -10.37
C LEU A 266 21.94 -0.75 -9.73
N PHE A 267 21.44 -0.64 -8.51
CA PHE A 267 21.35 0.63 -7.78
C PHE A 267 22.59 0.89 -6.94
N THR A 268 22.84 2.16 -6.60
CA THR A 268 23.91 2.51 -5.65
C THR A 268 23.63 1.88 -4.29
N SER A 269 22.35 1.82 -3.90
CA SER A 269 21.90 1.19 -2.66
C SER A 269 22.28 -0.29 -2.58
N ASP A 270 22.24 -1.02 -3.70
CA ASP A 270 22.64 -2.44 -3.76
C ASP A 270 24.15 -2.57 -3.51
N ALA A 271 24.95 -1.75 -4.20
CA ALA A 271 26.40 -1.72 -4.04
C ALA A 271 26.83 -1.25 -2.64
N ALA A 272 26.04 -0.38 -2.01
CA ALA A 272 26.31 0.15 -0.68
C ALA A 272 26.33 -0.95 0.41
N LEU A 273 25.59 -2.06 0.23
CA LEU A 273 25.62 -3.20 1.14
C LEU A 273 27.03 -3.81 1.29
N LEU A 274 27.90 -3.62 0.29
CA LEU A 274 29.29 -4.09 0.34
C LEU A 274 30.26 -3.15 1.05
N THR A 275 29.83 -1.94 1.39
CA THR A 275 30.70 -0.92 2.04
C THR A 275 30.74 -1.05 3.56
N ASN A 276 29.81 -1.81 4.15
CA ASN A 276 29.82 -2.15 5.57
C ASN A 276 30.23 -3.62 5.75
N ALA A 277 31.14 -3.89 6.68
CA ALA A 277 31.72 -5.23 6.87
C ALA A 277 30.67 -6.29 7.28
N THR A 278 29.75 -5.93 8.19
CA THR A 278 28.70 -6.84 8.68
C THR A 278 27.67 -7.11 7.60
N ALA A 279 27.20 -6.07 6.90
CA ALA A 279 26.26 -6.24 5.80
C ALA A 279 26.86 -7.07 4.65
N LYS A 280 28.12 -6.81 4.30
CA LYS A 280 28.87 -7.60 3.32
C LYS A 280 29.00 -9.07 3.72
N ALA A 281 29.23 -9.36 5.00
CA ALA A 281 29.25 -10.73 5.50
C ALA A 281 27.87 -11.42 5.36
N GLY A 282 26.78 -10.69 5.64
CA GLY A 282 25.41 -11.16 5.38
C GLY A 282 25.16 -11.47 3.90
N VAL A 283 25.51 -10.54 3.00
CA VAL A 283 25.43 -10.75 1.53
C VAL A 283 26.24 -11.97 1.10
N THR A 284 27.47 -12.11 1.62
CA THR A 284 28.35 -13.25 1.30
C THR A 284 27.78 -14.57 1.78
N THR A 285 27.12 -14.57 2.93
CA THR A 285 26.47 -15.76 3.50
C THR A 285 25.31 -16.19 2.61
N LEU A 286 24.45 -15.26 2.18
CA LEU A 286 23.29 -15.56 1.33
C LEU A 286 23.68 -15.91 -0.11
N ALA A 287 24.73 -15.31 -0.65
CA ALA A 287 25.24 -15.68 -1.97
C ALA A 287 25.76 -17.12 -2.05
N ASN A 288 26.23 -17.67 -0.91
CA ASN A 288 26.77 -19.02 -0.79
C ASN A 288 25.80 -20.02 -0.15
N SER A 289 24.57 -19.61 0.15
CA SER A 289 23.56 -20.48 0.76
C SER A 289 22.62 -21.08 -0.30
N THR A 290 21.67 -21.87 0.16
CA THR A 290 20.55 -22.34 -0.67
C THR A 290 19.41 -21.32 -0.66
N ASP A 291 18.55 -21.36 -1.68
CA ASP A 291 17.37 -20.50 -1.73
C ASP A 291 16.48 -20.70 -0.50
N SER A 292 16.39 -21.92 0.05
CA SER A 292 15.66 -22.18 1.30
C SER A 292 16.18 -21.39 2.51
N VAL A 293 17.49 -21.13 2.61
CA VAL A 293 18.06 -20.31 3.69
C VAL A 293 17.67 -18.85 3.49
N PHE A 294 17.82 -18.34 2.27
CA PHE A 294 17.39 -16.99 1.92
C PHE A 294 15.88 -16.80 2.19
N PHE A 295 15.06 -17.75 1.76
CA PHE A 295 13.61 -17.72 1.93
C PHE A 295 13.22 -17.63 3.40
N SER A 296 13.90 -18.38 4.26
CA SER A 296 13.65 -18.39 5.71
C SER A 296 13.95 -17.03 6.34
N VAL A 297 15.09 -16.41 6.01
CA VAL A 297 15.45 -15.11 6.59
C VAL A 297 14.65 -13.96 5.98
N PHE A 298 14.31 -14.05 4.69
CA PHE A 298 13.42 -13.10 4.04
C PHE A 298 12.03 -13.11 4.68
N ALA A 299 11.48 -14.30 4.95
CA ALA A 299 10.20 -14.46 5.63
C ALA A 299 10.17 -13.79 7.02
N ILE A 300 11.26 -13.92 7.79
CA ILE A 300 11.39 -13.27 9.11
C ILE A 300 11.29 -11.74 8.97
N SER A 301 12.02 -11.13 8.03
CA SER A 301 11.95 -9.68 7.84
C SER A 301 10.62 -9.22 7.25
N MET A 302 9.99 -10.02 6.38
CA MET A 302 8.63 -9.73 5.91
C MET A 302 7.61 -9.76 7.05
N GLU A 303 7.73 -10.71 7.99
CA GLU A 303 6.88 -10.74 9.20
C GLU A 303 7.05 -9.50 10.08
N LYS A 304 8.26 -8.94 10.17
CA LYS A 304 8.50 -7.66 10.86
C LYS A 304 7.93 -6.47 10.07
N LEU A 305 8.22 -6.40 8.75
CA LEU A 305 7.71 -5.37 7.84
C LEU A 305 6.18 -5.27 7.94
N ASN A 306 5.49 -6.41 7.95
CA ASN A 306 4.03 -6.53 8.07
C ASN A 306 3.45 -5.87 9.34
N GLN A 307 4.26 -5.63 10.36
CA GLN A 307 3.80 -5.13 11.67
C GLN A 307 4.12 -3.65 11.89
N ILE A 308 4.73 -2.98 10.92
CA ILE A 308 5.13 -1.58 11.06
C ILE A 308 3.89 -0.69 11.15
N GLU A 309 3.77 0.01 12.30
CA GLU A 309 2.84 1.12 12.54
C GLU A 309 1.39 0.82 12.12
N VAL A 310 0.97 -0.45 12.27
CA VAL A 310 -0.35 -0.92 11.83
C VAL A 310 -1.48 -0.26 12.62
N LYS A 311 -2.59 0.03 11.92
CA LYS A 311 -3.83 0.50 12.56
C LYS A 311 -4.70 -0.69 12.91
N THR A 312 -5.22 -0.72 14.13
CA THR A 312 -6.07 -1.81 14.64
C THR A 312 -7.24 -1.30 15.46
N GLY A 313 -8.18 -2.16 15.85
CA GLY A 313 -9.33 -1.79 16.66
C GLY A 313 -10.19 -0.68 16.02
N SER A 314 -10.18 0.52 16.60
CA SER A 314 -10.93 1.68 16.12
C SER A 314 -10.10 2.69 15.31
N GLU A 315 -8.80 2.44 15.14
CA GLU A 315 -7.91 3.35 14.40
C GLU A 315 -8.07 3.13 12.89
N GLY A 316 -8.34 4.19 12.13
CA GLY A 316 -8.61 4.08 10.70
C GLY A 316 -9.97 3.45 10.38
N GLU A 317 -10.14 2.96 9.15
CA GLU A 317 -11.42 2.47 8.63
C GLU A 317 -11.32 1.14 7.85
N ILE A 318 -12.45 0.62 7.39
CA ILE A 318 -12.47 -0.42 6.35
C ILE A 318 -13.05 0.26 5.11
N ARG A 319 -12.19 0.57 4.14
CA ARG A 319 -12.62 1.25 2.91
C ARG A 319 -13.39 0.28 2.04
N LYS A 320 -14.45 0.74 1.37
CA LYS A 320 -15.17 -0.05 0.35
C LYS A 320 -14.43 -0.04 -0.99
N HIS A 321 -13.83 1.10 -1.32
CA HIS A 321 -12.97 1.29 -2.49
C HIS A 321 -11.59 1.72 -1.98
N CYS A 322 -10.53 0.96 -2.31
CA CYS A 322 -9.21 1.23 -1.75
C CYS A 322 -8.68 2.63 -2.12
N SER A 323 -9.17 3.24 -3.19
CA SER A 323 -8.76 4.57 -3.61
C SER A 323 -9.44 5.73 -2.88
N LEU A 324 -10.45 5.48 -2.04
CA LEU A 324 -11.30 6.53 -1.47
C LEU A 324 -11.57 6.29 0.02
N VAL A 325 -11.48 7.36 0.81
CA VAL A 325 -11.94 7.31 2.21
C VAL A 325 -13.46 7.29 2.29
N LYS A 326 -14.02 6.70 3.35
CA LYS A 326 -15.47 6.53 3.51
C LYS A 326 -16.23 7.87 3.51
N GLU A 327 -15.65 8.92 4.08
CA GLU A 327 -16.26 10.25 4.10
C GLU A 327 -16.45 10.84 2.70
N LEU A 328 -15.47 10.64 1.80
CA LEU A 328 -15.56 11.04 0.40
C LEU A 328 -16.55 10.19 -0.41
N LEU A 329 -16.80 8.95 0.01
CA LEU A 329 -17.83 8.11 -0.60
C LEU A 329 -19.24 8.59 -0.22
N MET A 330 -19.45 9.02 1.03
CA MET A 330 -20.75 9.53 1.46
C MET A 330 -21.15 10.81 0.70
N THR A 331 -20.19 11.71 0.43
CA THR A 331 -20.44 12.89 -0.40
C THR A 331 -20.68 12.52 -1.86
N HIS A 332 -19.91 11.60 -2.44
CA HIS A 332 -20.11 11.16 -3.82
C HIS A 332 -21.46 10.45 -4.03
N ASP A 333 -21.85 9.55 -3.12
CA ASP A 333 -23.13 8.84 -3.18
C ASP A 333 -24.31 9.80 -3.00
N PHE A 334 -24.18 10.79 -2.12
CA PHE A 334 -25.17 11.85 -1.94
C PHE A 334 -25.32 12.69 -3.21
N ILE A 335 -24.22 13.16 -3.81
CA ILE A 335 -24.22 13.92 -5.08
C ILE A 335 -24.84 13.08 -6.20
N SER A 336 -24.40 11.83 -6.36
CA SER A 336 -24.90 10.90 -7.39
C SER A 336 -26.39 10.57 -7.22
N SER A 337 -26.87 10.51 -5.98
CA SER A 337 -28.30 10.37 -5.66
C SER A 337 -29.08 11.63 -6.05
N CYS A 338 -28.57 12.82 -5.72
CA CYS A 338 -29.16 14.10 -6.11
C CYS A 338 -29.19 14.26 -7.64
N GLU A 339 -28.14 13.87 -8.37
CA GLU A 339 -28.12 13.94 -9.84
C GLU A 339 -29.15 13.00 -10.49
N ARG A 340 -29.30 11.78 -9.97
CA ARG A 340 -30.33 10.83 -10.44
C ARG A 340 -31.74 11.40 -10.21
N LYS A 341 -32.00 11.91 -9.00
CA LYS A 341 -33.28 12.56 -8.68
C LYS A 341 -33.55 13.77 -9.59
N LYS A 342 -32.55 14.61 -9.88
CA LYS A 342 -32.67 15.71 -10.85
C LYS A 342 -33.06 15.18 -12.24
N LYS A 343 -32.39 14.14 -12.75
CA LYS A 343 -32.71 13.53 -14.05
C LYS A 343 -34.13 12.97 -14.09
N ASP A 344 -34.59 12.34 -13.02
CA ASP A 344 -35.95 11.81 -12.92
C ASP A 344 -37.01 12.93 -12.90
N ILE A 345 -36.77 14.03 -12.18
CA ILE A 345 -37.65 15.22 -12.20
C ILE A 345 -37.78 15.81 -13.61
N TYR A 346 -36.66 16.02 -14.32
CA TYR A 346 -36.70 16.53 -15.69
C TYR A 346 -37.41 15.57 -16.66
N LYS A 347 -37.32 14.25 -16.42
CA LYS A 347 -37.98 13.23 -17.24
C LYS A 347 -39.49 13.16 -17.00
N VAL A 348 -39.96 13.47 -15.78
CA VAL A 348 -41.39 13.61 -15.45
C VAL A 348 -41.97 14.86 -16.10
N GLN A 349 -41.28 16.01 -16.00
CA GLN A 349 -41.71 17.26 -16.64
C GLN A 349 -41.76 17.16 -18.18
N GLY A 350 -40.83 16.39 -18.79
CA GLY A 350 -40.85 16.11 -20.23
C GLY A 350 -41.98 15.19 -20.70
N ARG A 351 -42.64 14.45 -19.79
CA ARG A 351 -43.82 13.60 -20.08
C ARG A 351 -45.14 14.34 -19.89
N GLU A 352 -45.21 15.26 -18.92
CA GLU A 352 -46.39 16.13 -18.73
C GLU A 352 -46.54 17.20 -19.83
N GLY A 353 -45.45 17.54 -20.53
CA GLY A 353 -45.48 18.48 -21.67
C GLY A 353 -46.05 17.94 -23.00
N LYS A 354 -46.58 16.71 -23.04
CA LYS A 354 -47.15 16.11 -24.27
C LYS A 354 -48.63 15.75 -24.21
N GLY A 355 -49.39 16.25 -23.24
CA GLY A 355 -50.83 16.01 -23.18
C GLY A 355 -51.61 17.09 -22.45
N ARG A 356 -52.41 17.83 -23.23
CA ARG A 356 -53.50 18.75 -22.83
C ARG A 356 -53.11 20.17 -22.41
N GLU A 357 -53.32 21.09 -23.37
CA GLU A 357 -53.74 22.46 -23.08
C GLU A 357 -55.02 22.42 -22.22
N GLY A 358 -54.90 22.75 -20.95
CA GLY A 358 -56.02 22.83 -20.02
C GLY A 358 -55.62 23.67 -18.81
N LYS A 359 -56.21 24.86 -18.70
CA LYS A 359 -56.06 25.79 -17.57
C LYS A 359 -56.28 25.07 -16.23
N GLY A 360 -55.21 24.95 -15.44
CA GLY A 360 -55.27 24.55 -14.04
C GLY A 360 -53.97 24.94 -13.35
N ARG A 361 -54.03 25.84 -12.36
CA ARG A 361 -52.91 26.14 -11.46
C ARG A 361 -52.57 24.88 -10.67
N GLY A 362 -51.64 24.07 -11.17
CA GLY A 362 -50.96 23.04 -10.40
C GLY A 362 -50.00 23.72 -9.43
N ARG A 363 -50.33 23.69 -8.14
CA ARG A 363 -49.42 24.04 -7.06
C ARG A 363 -48.35 22.94 -7.04
N VAL A 364 -47.22 23.19 -7.69
CA VAL A 364 -46.05 22.33 -7.54
C VAL A 364 -45.55 22.54 -6.12
N ASP A 365 -45.62 21.49 -5.30
CA ASP A 365 -45.10 21.52 -3.95
C ASP A 365 -43.62 21.88 -3.99
N ARG A 366 -43.34 23.12 -3.58
CA ARG A 366 -42.02 23.75 -3.51
C ARG A 366 -41.13 23.13 -2.41
N GLU A 367 -41.51 21.97 -1.89
CA GLU A 367 -40.81 21.26 -0.82
C GLU A 367 -39.90 20.14 -1.35
N GLU A 368 -40.20 19.50 -2.48
CA GLU A 368 -39.32 18.41 -2.99
C GLU A 368 -38.02 18.94 -3.64
N GLY A 369 -38.02 20.19 -4.13
CA GLY A 369 -36.82 20.88 -4.62
C GLY A 369 -35.86 21.36 -3.53
N LYS A 370 -36.27 21.35 -2.25
CA LYS A 370 -35.43 21.76 -1.10
C LYS A 370 -34.55 20.64 -0.55
N SER A 371 -34.78 19.39 -0.94
CA SER A 371 -34.01 18.24 -0.44
C SER A 371 -32.56 18.16 -0.94
N CYS A 372 -32.18 18.90 -1.98
CA CYS A 372 -30.78 18.95 -2.48
C CYS A 372 -30.17 20.34 -2.30
N GLY A 373 -30.49 21.05 -1.20
CA GLY A 373 -29.94 22.37 -0.90
C GLY A 373 -28.42 22.42 -1.03
N MET A 374 -27.93 22.92 -2.17
CA MET A 374 -26.52 23.26 -2.43
C MET A 374 -26.24 24.69 -1.95
N GLU A 375 -26.78 25.08 -0.79
CA GLU A 375 -26.52 26.41 -0.23
C GLU A 375 -25.62 26.39 1.02
N ASP A 376 -25.33 25.21 1.60
CA ASP A 376 -24.44 25.09 2.78
C ASP A 376 -23.18 24.22 2.57
N LEU A 377 -22.88 23.79 1.34
CA LEU A 377 -21.65 23.02 1.03
C LEU A 377 -20.65 23.76 0.14
N ALA A 378 -20.91 25.04 -0.15
CA ALA A 378 -19.90 25.94 -0.68
C ALA A 378 -19.44 26.85 0.47
N ILE A 379 -18.13 26.84 0.73
CA ILE A 379 -17.41 27.75 1.63
C ILE A 379 -17.42 27.30 3.11
N GLN A 380 -16.71 26.20 3.41
CA GLN A 380 -15.80 26.25 4.56
C GLN A 380 -14.43 26.66 4.02
N ASN A 381 -14.13 27.94 4.25
CA ASN A 381 -12.79 28.52 4.12
C ASN A 381 -11.80 27.66 4.91
N PHE A 382 -10.97 26.89 4.22
CA PHE A 382 -9.63 26.59 4.71
C PHE A 382 -8.76 27.81 4.39
N GLU A 383 -8.68 28.73 5.34
CA GLU A 383 -7.54 29.65 5.41
C GLU A 383 -6.29 28.78 5.63
N TYR A 384 -5.44 28.71 4.61
CA TYR A 384 -4.07 28.22 4.69
C TYR A 384 -3.15 29.44 4.77
N GLU A 385 -2.44 29.58 5.90
CA GLU A 385 -1.10 30.19 5.94
C GLU A 385 -0.04 29.13 5.69
#